data_AF-A0A1J9PX93-F1
#
_entry.id   AF-A0A1J9PX93-F1
#
_cell.length_a   1.000
_cell.length_b   1.000
_cell.length_c   1.000
_cell.angle_alpha   90.00
_cell.angle_beta   90.00
_cell.angle_gamma   90.00
#
_symmetry.space_group_name_H-M   'P 1'
#
loop_
_entity.id
_entity.type
_entity.pdbx_description
1 polymer ?
#
loop_
_entity_poly.entity_id
_entity_poly.type
_entity_poly.pdbx_seq_one_letter_code
_entity_poly.pdbx_strand_id
1 'polypeptide(L)'
;MIKNVIPKLAKLYRLTKGRRGKSVVYLDDLVKIVETTVTTTKKKFGHGRQRILLCLFFQLAGFTANRSQALLNLCYRHIKVTLLKDPDRGPNRIVIEFIIEFAKTFRGDKEETTYIVPEIIFDPSLILSPHVTLLGLLFADRAFAPLDGERVLTSARELLDLLELHLDPTLDDVPVFRKSERTLEGIEISATEALTYGTIKPWIKRIGEISAFREILRPYSLRYGKGACCQLLIIFNPAGHISEAVRSLIFQHSDPRTFFKYYLHRKVDKDVRAIVQGLDPQEHMMRAACRMLRSVNPRRPQKLTTAQSKSVNLLPDIQELIRKRDLLTRRLGRPIKRLEGTVEYRLHKKISCELAGTRQRARDGLLRDIRKKFDYEEPLREIKRQLSGIKVSRAVGESLSADRTVPPQQQWLISALLTLPRQTLRDETLRRTEAIDAMAAYCLFEEGDTCRLPHDKTPTAQALQKVKVEVPVPAIPSQREIASRAVMKDHRPLYCFIYLDKFSTHGGVTKHFGRKHLQRIKRGDTIRCPRCRYDVVLEIKMDLQSHAYHVHSTVSPADP
;
A
#
# COMPACT_ATOMS: atom_id res chain seq x y z
N MET A 1 3.76 -34.06 25.25
CA MET A 1 4.86 -34.48 24.34
C MET A 1 5.30 -33.45 23.27
N ILE A 2 4.73 -32.24 23.15
CA ILE A 2 5.02 -31.31 22.02
C ILE A 2 6.23 -30.35 22.25
N LYS A 3 6.81 -30.30 23.46
CA LYS A 3 7.87 -29.32 23.80
C LYS A 3 9.21 -29.50 23.05
N ASN A 4 9.46 -30.66 22.42
CA ASN A 4 10.75 -31.00 21.80
C ASN A 4 10.79 -30.98 20.26
N VAL A 5 9.70 -30.60 19.59
CA VAL A 5 9.65 -30.59 18.11
C VAL A 5 10.43 -29.41 17.54
N ILE A 6 10.29 -28.21 18.12
CA ILE A 6 10.92 -26.98 17.60
C ILE A 6 12.46 -27.07 17.61
N PRO A 7 13.12 -27.52 18.70
CA PRO A 7 14.58 -27.69 18.70
C PRO A 7 15.05 -28.73 17.69
N LYS A 8 14.31 -29.84 17.52
CA LYS A 8 14.61 -30.88 16.51
C LYS A 8 14.50 -30.32 15.09
N LEU A 9 13.43 -29.58 14.78
CA LEU A 9 13.26 -28.93 13.48
C LEU A 9 14.35 -27.86 13.23
N ALA A 10 14.72 -27.09 14.26
CA ALA A 10 15.79 -26.12 14.13
C ALA A 10 17.14 -26.78 13.81
N LYS A 11 17.44 -27.94 14.43
CA LYS A 11 18.63 -28.74 14.11
C LYS A 11 18.54 -29.31 12.69
N LEU A 12 17.40 -29.92 12.33
CA LEU A 12 17.17 -30.55 11.03
C LEU A 12 17.35 -29.55 9.87
N TYR A 13 16.79 -28.35 10.00
CA TYR A 13 16.85 -27.32 8.97
C TYR A 13 18.01 -26.32 9.17
N ARG A 14 18.96 -26.62 10.06
CA ARG A 14 20.13 -25.77 10.38
C ARG A 14 19.74 -24.31 10.64
N LEU A 15 18.63 -24.09 11.33
CA LEU A 15 18.13 -22.75 11.67
C LEU A 15 19.01 -22.14 12.76
N THR A 16 19.27 -20.85 12.66
CA THR A 16 20.01 -20.12 13.69
C THR A 16 19.21 -20.07 15.00
N LYS A 17 19.89 -20.42 16.11
CA LYS A 17 19.32 -20.31 17.46
C LYS A 17 19.36 -18.84 17.87
N GLY A 18 18.21 -18.17 17.86
CA GLY A 18 18.11 -16.78 18.27
C GLY A 18 16.73 -16.21 18.02
N ARG A 19 16.36 -15.19 18.81
CA ARG A 19 15.18 -14.39 18.47
C ARG A 19 15.51 -13.59 17.23
N ARG A 20 14.57 -13.54 16.29
CA ARG A 20 14.63 -12.63 15.15
C ARG A 20 14.86 -11.20 15.66
N GLY A 21 15.75 -10.45 15.02
CA GLY A 21 15.93 -9.02 15.28
C GLY A 21 14.61 -8.25 15.15
N LYS A 22 14.40 -7.29 16.06
CA LYS A 22 13.26 -6.37 16.04
C LYS A 22 13.67 -5.16 15.21
N SER A 23 12.98 -4.92 14.10
CA SER A 23 13.14 -3.69 13.32
C SER A 23 12.37 -2.56 14.00
N VAL A 24 13.09 -1.60 14.55
CA VAL A 24 12.52 -0.44 15.27
C VAL A 24 12.41 0.72 14.29
N VAL A 25 11.21 1.25 14.13
CA VAL A 25 10.94 2.43 13.30
C VAL A 25 10.97 3.66 14.20
N TYR A 26 11.98 4.50 14.08
CA TYR A 26 12.02 5.81 14.73
C TYR A 26 11.23 6.85 13.91
N LEU A 27 11.09 8.08 14.43
CA LEU A 27 10.34 9.14 13.76
C LEU A 27 10.85 9.41 12.33
N ASP A 28 12.17 9.58 12.13
CA ASP A 28 12.75 9.79 10.80
C ASP A 28 12.45 8.61 9.85
N ASP A 29 12.50 7.38 10.37
CA ASP A 29 12.17 6.19 9.60
C ASP A 29 10.70 6.23 9.17
N LEU A 30 9.80 6.64 10.07
CA LEU A 30 8.37 6.78 9.81
C LEU A 30 8.10 7.86 8.75
N VAL A 31 8.74 9.03 8.85
CA VAL A 31 8.68 10.08 7.81
C VAL A 31 9.05 9.49 6.47
N LYS A 32 10.19 8.79 6.38
CA LYS A 32 10.63 8.19 5.10
C LYS A 32 9.65 7.15 4.57
N ILE A 33 9.06 6.34 5.45
CA ILE A 33 8.07 5.31 5.09
C ILE A 33 6.82 5.96 4.49
N VAL A 34 6.27 6.97 5.15
CA VAL A 34 5.05 7.65 4.68
C VAL A 34 5.33 8.47 3.42
N GLU A 35 6.43 9.22 3.38
CA GLU A 35 6.91 9.93 2.18
C GLU A 35 7.06 8.96 0.99
N THR A 36 7.70 7.80 1.18
CA THR A 36 7.81 6.78 0.13
C THR A 36 6.44 6.25 -0.29
N THR A 37 5.52 6.10 0.66
CA THR A 37 4.15 5.61 0.39
C THR A 37 3.38 6.61 -0.45
N VAL A 38 3.50 7.91 -0.18
CA VAL A 38 2.85 8.97 -0.96
C VAL A 38 3.49 9.10 -2.36
N THR A 39 4.82 9.12 -2.43
CA THR A 39 5.55 9.47 -3.67
C THR A 39 5.74 8.31 -4.66
N THR A 40 5.66 7.06 -4.22
CA THR A 40 6.06 5.94 -5.09
C THR A 40 5.08 5.66 -6.23
N THR A 41 5.60 5.53 -7.45
CA THR A 41 4.91 4.98 -8.64
C THR A 41 5.30 3.51 -8.90
N LYS A 42 6.24 2.96 -8.11
CA LYS A 42 6.69 1.55 -8.19
C LYS A 42 5.67 0.58 -7.61
N LYS A 43 4.72 1.07 -6.81
CA LYS A 43 3.57 0.36 -6.25
C LYS A 43 2.33 1.26 -6.41
N LYS A 44 1.28 0.70 -6.99
CA LYS A 44 -0.07 1.28 -7.05
C LYS A 44 -1.02 0.44 -6.21
N PHE A 45 -2.03 1.04 -5.60
CA PHE A 45 -2.93 0.35 -4.68
C PHE A 45 -4.29 -0.01 -5.30
N GLY A 46 -4.46 0.22 -6.60
CA GLY A 46 -5.75 0.07 -7.28
C GLY A 46 -6.55 1.37 -7.16
N HIS A 47 -6.77 1.82 -5.92
CA HIS A 47 -7.51 3.04 -5.61
C HIS A 47 -6.72 3.95 -4.68
N GLY A 48 -6.79 5.26 -4.88
CA GLY A 48 -6.01 6.27 -4.14
C GLY A 48 -6.32 6.27 -2.64
N ARG A 49 -7.59 6.04 -2.27
CA ARG A 49 -7.99 5.80 -0.86
C ARG A 49 -7.13 4.74 -0.18
N GLN A 50 -6.76 3.66 -0.87
CA GLN A 50 -5.97 2.57 -0.27
C GLN A 50 -4.54 3.01 0.09
N ARG A 51 -3.97 3.97 -0.64
CA ARG A 51 -2.70 4.61 -0.31
C ARG A 51 -2.84 5.52 0.90
N ILE A 52 -3.91 6.32 0.94
CA ILE A 52 -4.18 7.23 2.07
C ILE A 52 -4.43 6.45 3.36
N LEU A 53 -5.23 5.37 3.29
CA LEU A 53 -5.44 4.46 4.41
C LEU A 53 -4.13 3.83 4.90
N LEU A 54 -3.19 3.49 4.01
CA LEU A 54 -1.89 2.98 4.44
C LEU A 54 -1.07 4.06 5.16
N CYS A 55 -1.16 5.33 4.73
CA CYS A 55 -0.52 6.47 5.43
C CYS A 55 -1.14 6.68 6.81
N LEU A 56 -2.47 6.70 6.90
CA LEU A 56 -3.20 6.79 8.18
C LEU A 56 -2.81 5.65 9.11
N PHE A 57 -2.70 4.42 8.59
CA PHE A 57 -2.27 3.28 9.39
C PHE A 57 -0.87 3.49 9.98
N PHE A 58 0.08 4.02 9.20
CA PHE A 58 1.43 4.31 9.68
C PHE A 58 1.43 5.38 10.77
N GLN A 59 0.65 6.44 10.59
CA GLN A 59 0.47 7.52 11.58
C GLN A 59 -0.14 6.95 12.87
N LEU A 60 -1.34 6.37 12.82
CA LEU A 60 -2.03 5.85 14.00
C LEU A 60 -1.23 4.75 14.72
N ALA A 61 -0.64 3.80 13.99
CA ALA A 61 0.17 2.75 14.59
C ALA A 61 1.49 3.27 15.19
N GLY A 62 2.05 4.34 14.61
CA GLY A 62 3.24 5.02 15.13
C GLY A 62 2.97 5.72 16.45
N PHE A 63 1.81 6.38 16.60
CA PHE A 63 1.49 7.16 17.80
C PHE A 63 0.86 6.34 18.92
N THR A 64 -0.05 5.41 18.60
CA THR A 64 -0.87 4.71 19.60
C THR A 64 -0.29 3.36 20.05
N ALA A 65 0.67 2.81 19.29
CA ALA A 65 1.15 1.43 19.45
C ALA A 65 0.05 0.35 19.37
N ASN A 66 -1.14 0.63 18.84
CA ASN A 66 -2.24 -0.34 18.84
C ASN A 66 -2.01 -1.56 17.95
N ARG A 67 -2.79 -2.62 18.15
CA ARG A 67 -2.66 -3.83 17.32
C ARG A 67 -3.21 -3.51 15.94
N SER A 68 -2.60 -4.09 14.91
CA SER A 68 -3.02 -3.84 13.54
C SER A 68 -4.50 -4.14 13.34
N GLN A 69 -5.04 -5.22 13.91
CA GLN A 69 -6.46 -5.52 13.79
C GLN A 69 -7.36 -4.51 14.53
N ALA A 70 -6.94 -4.00 15.69
CA ALA A 70 -7.72 -3.00 16.41
C ALA A 70 -7.82 -1.70 15.60
N LEU A 71 -6.71 -1.26 14.97
CA LEU A 71 -6.73 -0.11 14.07
C LEU A 71 -7.60 -0.35 12.83
N LEU A 72 -7.53 -1.55 12.23
CA LEU A 72 -8.32 -1.89 11.04
C LEU A 72 -9.82 -2.02 11.32
N ASN A 73 -10.22 -2.21 12.58
CA ASN A 73 -11.61 -2.29 13.02
C ASN A 73 -12.19 -0.93 13.44
N LEU A 74 -11.43 0.16 13.33
CA LEU A 74 -11.93 1.50 13.63
C LEU A 74 -13.10 1.83 12.68
N CYS A 75 -14.23 2.29 13.24
CA CYS A 75 -15.43 2.73 12.53
C CYS A 75 -15.66 4.23 12.81
N TYR A 76 -16.57 4.90 12.09
CA TYR A 76 -16.76 6.35 12.26
C TYR A 76 -17.29 6.70 13.67
N ARG A 77 -18.09 5.84 14.30
CA ARG A 77 -18.53 6.02 15.69
C ARG A 77 -17.39 6.14 16.70
N HIS A 78 -16.21 5.63 16.36
CA HIS A 78 -15.02 5.69 17.20
C HIS A 78 -14.22 6.98 17.03
N ILE A 79 -14.63 7.88 16.15
CA ILE A 79 -13.96 9.14 15.86
C ILE A 79 -14.86 10.28 16.33
N LYS A 80 -14.31 11.13 17.18
CA LYS A 80 -14.92 12.43 17.50
C LYS A 80 -14.04 13.55 16.98
N VAL A 81 -14.62 14.53 16.31
CA VAL A 81 -13.91 15.73 15.85
C VAL A 81 -14.54 16.93 16.54
N THR A 82 -13.75 17.64 17.33
CA THR A 82 -14.22 18.82 18.07
C THR A 82 -13.35 20.02 17.74
N LEU A 83 -13.93 21.22 17.75
CA LEU A 83 -13.12 22.43 17.76
C LEU A 83 -12.97 22.87 19.22
N LEU A 84 -11.76 22.78 19.74
CA LEU A 84 -11.46 23.17 21.11
C LEU A 84 -10.94 24.62 21.15
N LYS A 85 -11.55 25.43 22.02
CA LYS A 85 -11.01 26.76 22.36
C LYS A 85 -9.66 26.59 23.04
N ASP A 86 -8.66 27.30 22.55
CA ASP A 86 -7.32 27.22 23.10
C ASP A 86 -7.30 27.75 24.55
N PRO A 87 -6.89 26.93 25.53
CA PRO A 87 -6.90 27.34 26.94
C PRO A 87 -5.95 28.51 27.23
N ASP A 88 -4.93 28.71 26.40
CA ASP A 88 -3.94 29.78 26.51
C ASP A 88 -4.34 31.01 25.67
N ARG A 89 -5.62 31.12 25.28
CA ARG A 89 -6.18 32.20 24.44
C ARG A 89 -5.60 32.24 23.02
N GLY A 90 -5.01 31.14 22.55
CA GLY A 90 -4.58 30.96 21.16
C GLY A 90 -5.73 30.74 20.17
N PRO A 91 -5.42 30.47 18.90
CA PRO A 91 -6.43 30.10 17.91
C PRO A 91 -7.06 28.74 18.25
N ASN A 92 -8.35 28.60 17.99
CA ASN A 92 -9.07 27.35 18.15
C ASN A 92 -8.37 26.20 17.40
N ARG A 93 -8.37 25.01 17.99
CA ARG A 93 -7.68 23.84 17.44
C ARG A 93 -8.66 22.72 17.21
N ILE A 94 -8.53 22.04 16.07
CA ILE A 94 -9.24 20.78 15.87
C ILE A 94 -8.63 19.76 16.84
N VAL A 95 -9.48 19.04 17.55
CA VAL A 95 -9.10 17.92 18.39
C VAL A 95 -9.80 16.70 17.86
N ILE A 96 -9.01 15.68 17.51
CA ILE A 96 -9.53 14.39 17.08
C ILE A 96 -9.36 13.39 18.23
N GLU A 97 -10.47 12.78 18.62
CA GLU A 97 -10.48 11.69 19.59
C GLU A 97 -10.71 10.36 18.86
N PHE A 98 -9.92 9.35 19.21
CA PHE A 98 -10.08 8.00 18.70
C PHE A 98 -10.29 7.03 19.84
N ILE A 99 -11.40 6.32 19.81
CA ILE A 99 -11.70 5.24 20.75
C ILE A 99 -11.24 3.93 20.12
N ILE A 100 -10.33 3.22 20.79
CA ILE A 100 -9.82 1.94 20.27
C ILE A 100 -10.37 0.78 21.09
N GLU A 101 -11.32 0.06 20.48
CA GLU A 101 -11.84 -1.21 20.97
C GLU A 101 -10.79 -2.34 20.85
N PHE A 102 -10.79 -3.27 21.80
CA PHE A 102 -9.79 -4.33 21.89
C PHE A 102 -10.21 -5.62 21.18
N ALA A 103 -9.60 -5.93 20.04
CA ALA A 103 -9.90 -7.15 19.27
C ALA A 103 -9.43 -8.50 19.90
N LYS A 104 -8.97 -8.56 21.15
CA LYS A 104 -8.45 -9.81 21.77
C LYS A 104 -9.40 -10.30 22.86
N THR A 105 -10.30 -11.21 22.49
CA THR A 105 -11.33 -11.77 23.37
C THR A 105 -10.84 -12.87 24.34
N PHE A 106 -9.69 -13.51 24.07
CA PHE A 106 -9.23 -14.67 24.87
C PHE A 106 -8.80 -14.36 26.32
N ARG A 107 -8.65 -13.08 26.70
CA ARG A 107 -8.21 -12.69 28.06
C ARG A 107 -9.25 -11.86 28.83
N GLY A 108 -10.52 -11.97 28.44
CA GLY A 108 -11.61 -11.14 28.95
C GLY A 108 -11.71 -9.81 28.21
N ASP A 109 -12.80 -9.10 28.48
CA ASP A 109 -13.04 -7.75 27.98
C ASP A 109 -12.00 -6.80 28.57
N LYS A 110 -11.53 -5.88 27.73
CA LYS A 110 -10.60 -4.83 28.15
C LYS A 110 -11.27 -3.49 27.95
N GLU A 111 -10.99 -2.59 28.88
CA GLU A 111 -11.38 -1.20 28.77
C GLU A 111 -10.86 -0.59 27.46
N GLU A 112 -11.72 0.21 26.85
CA GLU A 112 -11.41 1.00 25.68
C GLU A 112 -10.37 2.06 26.03
N THR A 113 -9.56 2.44 25.06
CA THR A 113 -8.57 3.51 25.25
C THR A 113 -8.88 4.64 24.28
N THR A 114 -9.18 5.81 24.84
CA THR A 114 -9.38 7.04 24.07
C THR A 114 -8.05 7.76 23.90
N TYR A 115 -7.72 8.08 22.65
CA TYR A 115 -6.56 8.90 22.30
C TYR A 115 -7.06 10.28 21.85
N ILE A 116 -6.69 11.30 22.60
CA ILE A 116 -6.97 12.70 22.26
C ILE A 116 -5.76 13.24 21.50
N VAL A 117 -5.96 13.69 20.27
CA VAL A 117 -4.91 14.16 19.39
C VAL A 117 -5.19 15.61 19.04
N PRO A 118 -4.57 16.58 19.73
CA PRO A 118 -4.73 17.98 19.40
C PRO A 118 -3.98 18.31 18.11
N GLU A 119 -4.53 19.23 17.33
CA GLU A 119 -3.91 19.72 16.12
C GLU A 119 -2.61 20.49 16.41
N ILE A 120 -1.60 20.25 15.55
CA ILE A 120 -0.36 21.01 15.51
C ILE A 120 -0.49 22.03 14.39
N ILE A 121 -0.67 23.31 14.73
CA ILE A 121 -0.91 24.37 13.75
C ILE A 121 0.31 24.55 12.84
N PHE A 122 1.48 24.83 13.41
CA PHE A 122 2.72 25.01 12.66
C PHE A 122 3.48 23.68 12.57
N ASP A 123 2.84 22.67 11.98
CA ASP A 123 3.45 21.35 11.84
C ASP A 123 4.63 21.41 10.83
N PRO A 124 5.87 21.05 11.26
CA PRO A 124 7.03 21.02 10.38
C PRO A 124 6.83 20.14 9.14
N SER A 125 5.93 19.14 9.19
CA SER A 125 5.59 18.34 8.02
C SER A 125 4.19 17.71 8.11
N LEU A 126 3.33 18.03 7.13
CA LEU A 126 1.97 17.49 7.05
C LEU A 126 1.94 15.97 6.72
N ILE A 127 3.06 15.36 6.35
CA ILE A 127 3.16 13.92 6.03
C ILE A 127 2.70 13.04 7.20
N LEU A 128 3.02 13.45 8.43
CA LEU A 128 2.68 12.69 9.63
C LEU A 128 1.44 13.21 10.35
N SER A 129 0.75 14.21 9.79
CA SER A 129 -0.44 14.79 10.39
C SER A 129 -1.64 13.84 10.25
N PRO A 130 -2.14 13.26 11.38
CA PRO A 130 -3.36 12.46 11.34
C PRO A 130 -4.58 13.34 11.03
N HIS A 131 -4.54 14.64 11.35
CA HIS A 131 -5.61 15.60 11.04
C HIS A 131 -5.80 15.74 9.54
N VAL A 132 -4.73 16.07 8.81
CA VAL A 132 -4.79 16.21 7.34
C VAL A 132 -5.30 14.93 6.67
N THR A 133 -4.81 13.78 7.14
CA THR A 133 -5.14 12.48 6.55
C THR A 133 -6.57 12.05 6.88
N LEU A 134 -7.02 12.21 8.13
CA LEU A 134 -8.35 11.81 8.56
C LEU A 134 -9.42 12.75 8.03
N LEU A 135 -9.24 14.08 8.17
CA LEU A 135 -10.19 15.06 7.63
C LEU A 135 -10.36 14.86 6.12
N GLY A 136 -9.26 14.59 5.39
CA GLY A 136 -9.34 14.26 3.96
C GLY A 136 -10.21 13.02 3.67
N LEU A 137 -10.14 11.99 4.52
CA LEU A 137 -11.03 10.81 4.42
C LEU A 137 -12.48 11.14 4.76
N LEU A 138 -12.72 11.96 5.80
CA LEU A 138 -14.07 12.40 6.18
C LEU A 138 -14.73 13.19 5.04
N PHE A 139 -14.01 14.13 4.41
CA PHE A 139 -14.50 14.88 3.25
C PHE A 139 -14.73 13.98 2.03
N ALA A 140 -13.82 13.04 1.76
CA ALA A 140 -14.00 12.08 0.66
C ALA A 140 -15.27 11.24 0.81
N ASP A 141 -15.66 10.95 2.04
CA ASP A 141 -16.86 10.16 2.36
C ASP A 141 -18.10 10.98 2.63
N ARG A 142 -17.98 12.31 2.66
CA ARG A 142 -19.05 13.23 3.07
C ARG A 142 -19.58 12.84 4.46
N ALA A 143 -18.66 12.56 5.38
CA ALA A 143 -18.98 11.97 6.67
C ALA A 143 -19.49 12.96 7.72
N PHE A 144 -19.44 14.26 7.45
CA PHE A 144 -20.02 15.26 8.33
C PHE A 144 -21.54 15.29 8.19
N ALA A 145 -22.25 15.43 9.31
CA ALA A 145 -23.69 15.38 9.37
C ALA A 145 -24.33 16.48 8.49
N PRO A 146 -25.35 16.16 7.69
CA PRO A 146 -26.15 17.16 7.00
C PRO A 146 -27.13 17.85 7.98
N LEU A 147 -27.56 19.06 7.64
CA LEU A 147 -28.65 19.77 8.30
C LEU A 147 -29.82 19.86 7.31
N ASP A 148 -31.01 19.40 7.70
CA ASP A 148 -32.20 19.37 6.84
C ASP A 148 -32.00 18.69 5.47
N GLY A 149 -31.09 17.72 5.41
CA GLY A 149 -30.72 17.00 4.19
C GLY A 149 -29.70 17.72 3.31
N GLU A 150 -29.30 18.95 3.67
CA GLU A 150 -28.27 19.71 2.98
C GLU A 150 -26.89 19.55 3.64
N ARG A 151 -25.84 19.58 2.81
CA ARG A 151 -24.47 19.48 3.32
C ARG A 151 -24.02 20.80 3.87
N VAL A 152 -23.72 20.80 5.17
CA VAL A 152 -23.15 21.95 5.87
C VAL A 152 -21.68 22.15 5.53
N LEU A 153 -20.93 21.05 5.38
CA LEU A 153 -19.50 21.04 5.10
C LEU A 153 -19.19 20.36 3.77
N THR A 154 -18.71 21.15 2.82
CA THR A 154 -18.33 20.70 1.48
C THR A 154 -16.83 20.78 1.22
N SER A 155 -16.12 21.68 1.93
CA SER A 155 -14.68 21.87 1.77
C SER A 155 -13.95 22.10 3.09
N ALA A 156 -12.65 21.82 3.11
CA ALA A 156 -11.83 22.01 4.31
C ALA A 156 -11.73 23.49 4.74
N ARG A 157 -11.93 24.43 3.82
CA ARG A 157 -11.88 25.88 4.10
C ARG A 157 -13.00 26.35 5.02
N GLU A 158 -14.12 25.63 5.04
CA GLU A 158 -15.28 25.94 5.90
C GLU A 158 -15.05 25.57 7.37
N LEU A 159 -13.95 24.88 7.69
CA LEU A 159 -13.58 24.50 9.07
C LEU A 159 -13.05 25.65 9.93
N LEU A 160 -12.90 26.85 9.37
CA LEU A 160 -12.21 27.98 10.00
C LEU A 160 -12.91 28.54 11.25
N ASP A 161 -14.25 28.42 11.37
CA ASP A 161 -15.04 29.16 12.38
C ASP A 161 -16.09 28.31 13.13
N LEU A 162 -15.96 26.98 13.19
CA LEU A 162 -17.05 26.08 13.64
C LEU A 162 -16.93 25.55 15.08
N LEU A 163 -18.01 25.55 15.85
CA LEU A 163 -18.00 25.14 17.27
C LEU A 163 -17.88 23.61 17.51
N GLU A 164 -18.55 22.77 16.73
CA GLU A 164 -18.48 21.30 16.88
C GLU A 164 -18.79 20.61 15.54
N LEU A 165 -18.07 19.52 15.25
CA LEU A 165 -18.17 18.78 13.98
C LEU A 165 -18.80 17.42 14.22
N HIS A 166 -20.10 17.33 13.95
CA HIS A 166 -20.84 16.07 14.07
C HIS A 166 -20.60 15.20 12.83
N LEU A 167 -20.32 13.92 13.06
CA LEU A 167 -20.32 12.92 11.99
C LEU A 167 -21.74 12.39 11.79
N ASP A 168 -22.05 12.00 10.55
CA ASP A 168 -23.33 11.39 10.19
C ASP A 168 -23.48 10.04 10.91
N PRO A 169 -24.49 9.86 11.80
CA PRO A 169 -24.71 8.61 12.51
C PRO A 169 -24.97 7.41 11.59
N THR A 170 -25.39 7.64 10.33
CA THR A 170 -25.56 6.55 9.36
C THR A 170 -24.26 5.85 8.99
N LEU A 171 -23.11 6.46 9.29
CA LEU A 171 -21.78 5.91 9.05
C LEU A 171 -21.16 5.22 10.29
N ASP A 172 -21.87 5.18 11.42
CA ASP A 172 -21.33 4.72 12.71
C ASP A 172 -20.62 3.36 12.63
N ASP A 173 -21.25 2.40 11.97
CA ASP A 173 -20.77 1.02 11.81
C ASP A 173 -19.91 0.81 10.56
N VAL A 174 -19.69 1.88 9.78
CA VAL A 174 -18.86 1.83 8.58
C VAL A 174 -17.39 1.85 9.01
N PRO A 175 -16.57 0.88 8.58
CA PRO A 175 -15.14 0.91 8.90
C PRO A 175 -14.46 2.13 8.25
N VAL A 176 -13.46 2.70 8.91
CA VAL A 176 -12.62 3.76 8.33
C VAL A 176 -11.71 3.16 7.26
N PHE A 177 -11.07 2.02 7.60
CA PHE A 177 -10.13 1.30 6.75
C PHE A 177 -10.84 0.37 5.76
N ARG A 178 -11.66 0.88 4.84
CA ARG A 178 -12.42 0.05 3.90
C ARG A 178 -11.55 -0.58 2.82
N LYS A 179 -11.84 -1.83 2.47
CA LYS A 179 -11.15 -2.53 1.36
C LYS A 179 -11.63 -1.97 0.01
N SER A 180 -10.83 -2.17 -1.03
CA SER A 180 -11.27 -1.93 -2.41
C SER A 180 -11.84 -3.22 -2.99
N GLU A 181 -12.85 -3.06 -3.82
CA GLU A 181 -13.52 -4.12 -4.56
C GLU A 181 -13.43 -3.83 -6.04
N ARG A 182 -13.48 -4.89 -6.86
CA ARG A 182 -13.47 -4.74 -8.31
C ARG A 182 -14.86 -5.00 -8.83
N THR A 183 -15.47 -3.98 -9.39
CA THR A 183 -16.77 -4.03 -10.04
C THR A 183 -16.60 -4.14 -11.56
N LEU A 184 -17.71 -4.17 -12.29
CA LEU A 184 -17.72 -4.09 -13.76
C LEU A 184 -17.36 -2.69 -14.26
N GLU A 185 -17.48 -1.66 -13.42
CA GLU A 185 -17.29 -0.25 -13.76
C GLU A 185 -15.90 0.25 -13.37
N GLY A 186 -15.25 -0.37 -12.39
CA GLY A 186 -13.88 -0.01 -12.01
C GLY A 186 -13.41 -0.67 -10.72
N ILE A 187 -12.53 0.04 -10.01
CA ILE A 187 -12.17 -0.29 -8.64
C ILE A 187 -12.94 0.66 -7.72
N GLU A 188 -13.81 0.11 -6.89
CA GLU A 188 -14.60 0.86 -5.92
C GLU A 188 -14.15 0.57 -4.50
N ILE A 189 -14.62 1.36 -3.55
CA ILE A 189 -14.40 1.14 -2.12
C ILE A 189 -15.62 0.44 -1.56
N SER A 190 -15.40 -0.65 -0.82
CA SER A 190 -16.47 -1.40 -0.18
C SER A 190 -17.30 -0.46 0.71
N ALA A 191 -18.62 -0.62 0.70
CA ALA A 191 -19.49 0.14 1.59
C ALA A 191 -19.28 -0.23 3.06
N THR A 192 -19.02 -1.51 3.35
CA THR A 192 -19.06 -2.05 4.72
C THR A 192 -17.85 -2.89 5.11
N GLU A 193 -17.04 -3.39 4.15
CA GLU A 193 -15.96 -4.30 4.50
C GLU A 193 -14.63 -3.61 4.79
N ALA A 194 -14.05 -3.95 5.95
CA ALA A 194 -12.74 -3.48 6.37
C ALA A 194 -11.57 -4.16 5.62
N LEU A 195 -10.44 -3.47 5.58
CA LEU A 195 -9.15 -3.98 5.16
C LEU A 195 -8.66 -5.03 6.14
N THR A 196 -8.12 -6.11 5.58
CA THR A 196 -7.57 -7.18 6.41
C THR A 196 -6.10 -7.00 6.68
N TYR A 197 -5.64 -7.57 7.79
CA TYR A 197 -4.21 -7.71 8.08
C TYR A 197 -3.45 -8.44 6.96
N GLY A 198 -4.12 -9.38 6.28
CA GLY A 198 -3.59 -10.10 5.12
C GLY A 198 -3.27 -9.19 3.93
N THR A 199 -3.99 -8.08 3.78
CA THR A 199 -3.79 -7.08 2.72
C THR A 199 -2.68 -6.08 3.08
N ILE A 200 -2.71 -5.53 4.29
CA ILE A 200 -1.78 -4.44 4.67
C ILE A 200 -0.35 -4.93 4.90
N LYS A 201 -0.17 -6.14 5.44
CA LYS A 201 1.16 -6.70 5.75
C LYS A 201 2.05 -6.83 4.50
N PRO A 202 1.58 -7.39 3.37
CA PRO A 202 2.32 -7.37 2.11
C PRO A 202 2.63 -5.96 1.60
N TRP A 203 1.71 -5.01 1.75
CA TRP A 203 1.93 -3.62 1.32
C TRP A 203 3.04 -2.96 2.13
N ILE A 204 3.00 -3.07 3.45
CA ILE A 204 4.03 -2.54 4.36
C ILE A 204 5.40 -3.15 4.04
N LYS A 205 5.47 -4.47 3.83
CA LYS A 205 6.70 -5.13 3.40
C LYS A 205 7.21 -4.53 2.09
N ARG A 206 6.31 -4.32 1.12
CA ARG A 206 6.65 -3.78 -0.20
C ARG A 206 7.14 -2.34 -0.14
N ILE A 207 6.52 -1.50 0.69
CA ILE A 207 6.99 -0.13 0.93
C ILE A 207 8.40 -0.16 1.53
N GLY A 208 8.65 -1.00 2.54
CA GLY A 208 9.99 -1.11 3.11
C GLY A 208 11.07 -1.53 2.10
N GLU A 209 10.73 -2.38 1.13
CA GLU A 209 11.62 -2.73 0.01
C GLU A 209 11.87 -1.54 -0.94
N ILE A 210 10.85 -0.73 -1.22
CA ILE A 210 10.94 0.45 -2.09
C ILE A 210 11.78 1.55 -1.41
N SER A 211 11.63 1.73 -0.10
CA SER A 211 12.46 2.62 0.72
C SER A 211 13.89 2.11 0.92
N ALA A 212 14.26 0.96 0.31
CA ALA A 212 15.58 0.34 0.38
C ALA A 212 16.06 0.01 1.80
N PHE A 213 15.15 -0.20 2.76
CA PHE A 213 15.55 -0.67 4.09
C PHE A 213 16.16 -2.07 4.02
N ARG A 214 17.26 -2.25 4.74
CA ARG A 214 17.91 -3.57 4.87
C ARG A 214 17.06 -4.53 5.72
N GLU A 215 16.50 -4.00 6.80
CA GLU A 215 15.61 -4.74 7.69
C GLU A 215 14.19 -4.81 7.12
N ILE A 216 13.48 -5.92 7.38
CA ILE A 216 12.12 -6.09 6.87
C ILE A 216 11.16 -5.23 7.70
N LEU A 217 10.52 -4.27 7.03
CA LEU A 217 9.44 -3.47 7.61
C LEU A 217 8.18 -4.33 7.82
N ARG A 218 7.57 -4.19 9.00
CA ARG A 218 6.39 -4.95 9.42
C ARG A 218 5.43 -4.04 10.19
N PRO A 219 4.14 -4.39 10.28
CA PRO A 219 3.21 -3.68 11.16
C PRO A 219 3.73 -3.58 12.61
N TYR A 220 4.35 -4.64 13.13
CA TYR A 220 4.89 -4.65 14.49
C TYR A 220 6.15 -3.77 14.68
N SER A 221 6.83 -3.40 13.59
CA SER A 221 8.00 -2.52 13.65
C SER A 221 7.65 -1.13 14.21
N LEU A 222 6.44 -0.65 13.93
CA LEU A 222 5.88 0.61 14.44
C LEU A 222 5.68 0.54 15.96
N ARG A 223 5.18 -0.60 16.46
CA ARG A 223 5.01 -0.83 17.90
C ARG A 223 6.33 -0.88 18.66
N TYR A 224 7.38 -1.43 18.04
CA TYR A 224 8.72 -1.39 18.64
C TYR A 224 9.27 0.03 18.68
N GLY A 225 9.03 0.81 17.60
CA GLY A 225 9.31 2.24 17.53
C GLY A 225 8.69 3.02 18.68
N LYS A 226 7.37 2.93 18.83
CA LYS A 226 6.65 3.59 19.93
C LYS A 226 7.14 3.13 21.31
N GLY A 227 7.50 1.86 21.46
CA GLY A 227 8.09 1.35 22.69
C GLY A 227 9.42 2.02 23.04
N ALA A 228 10.31 2.19 22.06
CA ALA A 228 11.55 2.92 22.24
C ALA A 228 11.28 4.39 22.60
N CYS A 229 10.35 5.06 21.91
CA CYS A 229 9.97 6.45 22.21
C CYS A 229 9.38 6.62 23.63
N CYS A 230 8.47 5.75 24.06
CA CYS A 230 7.94 5.79 25.43
C CYS A 230 9.05 5.62 26.47
N GLN A 231 10.00 4.72 26.23
CA GLN A 231 11.12 4.52 27.16
C GLN A 231 12.03 5.75 27.21
N LEU A 232 12.31 6.38 26.07
CA LEU A 232 13.08 7.62 26.01
C LEU A 232 12.40 8.75 26.79
N LEU A 233 11.08 8.91 26.63
CA LEU A 233 10.31 9.94 27.33
C LEU A 233 10.21 9.70 28.84
N ILE A 234 10.16 8.45 29.29
CA ILE A 234 10.23 8.10 30.72
C ILE A 234 11.58 8.50 31.33
N ILE A 235 12.70 8.28 30.62
CA ILE A 235 14.04 8.45 31.20
C ILE A 235 14.51 9.91 31.15
N PHE A 236 14.16 10.69 30.12
CA PHE A 236 14.84 11.97 29.81
C PHE A 236 13.99 13.22 29.98
N ASN A 237 12.73 13.12 30.38
CA ASN A 237 11.91 14.32 30.53
C ASN A 237 11.65 14.64 32.01
N PRO A 238 12.26 15.70 32.59
CA PRO A 238 11.96 16.14 33.95
C PRO A 238 10.49 16.57 34.15
N ALA A 239 9.74 16.82 33.08
CA ALA A 239 8.30 17.08 33.13
C ALA A 239 7.42 15.80 33.15
N GLY A 240 8.00 14.60 33.07
CA GLY A 240 7.27 13.33 33.32
C GLY A 240 6.12 12.99 32.35
N HIS A 241 6.13 13.48 31.10
CA HIS A 241 4.98 13.37 30.19
C HIS A 241 4.46 11.94 29.91
N ILE A 242 5.29 10.90 30.09
CA ILE A 242 4.83 9.50 30.02
C ILE A 242 5.39 8.76 31.24
N SER A 243 4.51 8.32 32.13
CA SER A 243 4.87 7.44 33.25
C SER A 243 4.84 5.96 32.86
N GLU A 244 5.34 5.08 33.73
CA GLU A 244 5.19 3.63 33.53
C GLU A 244 3.72 3.19 33.45
N ALA A 245 2.84 3.87 34.19
CA ALA A 245 1.40 3.63 34.17
C ALA A 245 0.81 4.02 32.80
N VAL A 246 1.15 5.19 32.27
CA VAL A 246 0.73 5.63 30.93
C VAL A 246 1.28 4.70 29.85
N ARG A 247 2.55 4.26 29.96
CA ARG A 247 3.12 3.24 29.06
C ARG A 247 2.33 1.93 29.12
N SER A 248 1.93 1.51 30.32
CA SER A 248 1.18 0.28 30.54
C SER A 248 -0.25 0.39 29.98
N LEU A 249 -0.88 1.58 30.09
CA LEU A 249 -2.15 1.91 29.45
C LEU A 249 -2.04 1.86 27.92
N ILE A 250 -1.07 2.56 27.31
CA ILE A 250 -0.85 2.57 25.84
C ILE A 250 -0.66 1.17 25.27
N PHE A 251 0.15 0.34 25.95
CA PHE A 251 0.40 -1.02 25.48
C PHE A 251 -0.63 -2.05 26.00
N GLN A 252 -1.53 -1.60 26.88
CA GLN A 252 -2.56 -2.37 27.55
C GLN A 252 -2.00 -3.65 28.20
N HIS A 253 -0.91 -3.52 28.96
CA HIS A 253 -0.32 -4.60 29.75
C HIS A 253 -0.41 -4.27 31.23
N SER A 254 -0.92 -5.20 32.03
CA SER A 254 -0.89 -5.09 33.49
C SER A 254 0.53 -5.28 34.05
N ASP A 255 1.35 -6.14 33.42
CA ASP A 255 2.71 -6.43 33.87
C ASP A 255 3.76 -5.75 32.96
N PRO A 256 4.60 -4.83 33.49
CA PRO A 256 5.66 -4.18 32.73
C PRO A 256 6.70 -5.16 32.18
N ARG A 257 6.87 -6.35 32.76
CA ARG A 257 7.77 -7.40 32.23
C ARG A 257 7.35 -7.86 30.84
N THR A 258 6.05 -7.79 30.52
CA THR A 258 5.54 -8.05 29.17
C THR A 258 6.09 -7.02 28.18
N PHE A 259 6.17 -5.75 28.59
CA PHE A 259 6.79 -4.71 27.78
C PHE A 259 8.27 -5.00 27.50
N PHE A 260 9.05 -5.28 28.55
CA PHE A 260 10.48 -5.58 28.43
C PHE A 260 10.76 -6.79 27.53
N LYS A 261 9.96 -7.85 27.66
CA LYS A 261 10.13 -9.06 26.86
C LYS A 261 9.81 -8.85 25.38
N TYR A 262 8.69 -8.17 25.09
CA TYR A 262 8.13 -8.13 23.74
C TYR A 262 8.42 -6.84 22.97
N TYR A 263 8.54 -5.69 23.62
CA TYR A 263 8.62 -4.38 22.94
C TYR A 263 9.96 -3.68 23.10
N LEU A 264 10.62 -3.84 24.26
CA LEU A 264 11.93 -3.24 24.48
C LEU A 264 12.95 -3.75 23.44
N HIS A 265 13.63 -2.82 22.80
CA HIS A 265 14.66 -3.11 21.82
C HIS A 265 15.94 -3.60 22.51
N ARG A 266 16.76 -4.36 21.77
CA ARG A 266 18.02 -4.91 22.30
C ARG A 266 19.26 -4.11 21.93
N LYS A 267 19.16 -3.12 21.03
CA LYS A 267 20.25 -2.14 20.85
C LYS A 267 20.02 -1.05 21.88
N VAL A 268 21.04 -0.80 22.69
CA VAL A 268 21.08 0.33 23.62
C VAL A 268 21.21 1.59 22.79
N ASP A 269 20.19 2.45 22.86
CA ASP A 269 20.09 3.73 22.15
C ASP A 269 20.65 4.90 22.98
N LYS A 270 21.56 4.58 23.91
CA LYS A 270 22.21 5.51 24.83
C LYS A 270 23.72 5.44 24.71
N ASP A 271 24.34 6.60 24.83
CA ASP A 271 25.80 6.74 24.82
C ASP A 271 26.35 6.36 26.20
N VAL A 272 26.32 5.06 26.49
CA VAL A 272 26.77 4.51 27.78
C VAL A 272 28.21 4.93 28.08
N ARG A 273 29.05 5.04 27.04
CA ARG A 273 30.43 5.47 27.19
C ARG A 273 30.52 6.89 27.72
N ALA A 274 29.86 7.85 27.06
CA ALA A 274 29.89 9.25 27.50
C ALA A 274 29.35 9.39 28.92
N ILE A 275 28.23 8.72 29.23
CA ILE A 275 27.60 8.74 30.55
C ILE A 275 28.57 8.24 31.63
N VAL A 276 29.20 7.08 31.43
CA VAL A 276 30.16 6.52 32.40
C VAL A 276 31.38 7.43 32.58
N GLN A 277 31.77 8.16 31.54
CA GLN A 277 32.90 9.10 31.57
C GLN A 277 32.53 10.49 32.12
N GLY A 278 31.26 10.74 32.49
CA GLY A 278 30.79 12.07 32.90
C GLY A 278 30.80 13.10 31.76
N LEU A 279 30.79 12.63 30.50
CA LEU A 279 30.74 13.47 29.29
C LEU A 279 29.30 13.63 28.80
N ASP A 280 29.07 14.70 28.04
CA ASP A 280 27.80 14.93 27.38
C ASP A 280 27.48 13.83 26.35
N PRO A 281 26.34 13.12 26.50
CA PRO A 281 25.94 12.07 25.58
C PRO A 281 25.69 12.58 24.15
N GLN A 282 26.22 11.87 23.15
CA GLN A 282 25.99 12.23 21.74
C GLN A 282 24.62 11.76 21.22
N GLU A 283 23.53 12.37 21.70
CA GLU A 283 22.17 11.88 21.42
C GLU A 283 21.82 11.79 19.94
N HIS A 284 22.15 12.81 19.15
CA HIS A 284 21.86 12.83 17.71
C HIS A 284 22.60 11.70 16.97
N MET A 285 23.85 11.42 17.36
CA MET A 285 24.63 10.32 16.80
C MET A 285 24.05 8.97 17.20
N MET A 286 23.63 8.80 18.46
CA MET A 286 22.99 7.56 18.93
C MET A 286 21.68 7.28 18.20
N ARG A 287 20.84 8.32 18.01
CA ARG A 287 19.60 8.21 17.21
C ARG A 287 19.91 7.83 15.77
N ALA A 288 20.89 8.50 15.13
CA ALA A 288 21.32 8.20 13.76
C ALA A 288 21.92 6.78 13.62
N ALA A 289 22.59 6.26 14.65
CA ALA A 289 23.16 4.93 14.68
C ALA A 289 22.11 3.83 14.86
N CYS A 290 20.99 4.13 15.53
CA CYS A 290 19.95 3.17 15.87
C CYS A 290 18.81 3.07 14.84
N ARG A 291 18.54 4.13 14.07
CA ARG A 291 17.46 4.18 13.06
C ARG A 291 17.66 3.22 11.89
N MET A 292 16.57 2.78 11.26
CA MET A 292 16.62 1.90 10.08
C MET A 292 17.25 2.60 8.87
N LEU A 293 17.07 3.92 8.76
CA LEU A 293 17.64 4.79 7.73
C LEU A 293 19.16 4.67 7.60
N ARG A 294 19.88 4.33 8.68
CA ARG A 294 21.33 4.06 8.65
C ARG A 294 21.72 3.02 7.58
N SER A 295 20.83 2.07 7.32
CA SER A 295 21.09 0.96 6.40
C SER A 295 20.62 1.23 4.96
N VAL A 296 20.02 2.38 4.70
CA VAL A 296 19.45 2.70 3.39
C VAL A 296 20.57 3.05 2.42
N ASN A 297 20.60 2.33 1.30
CA ASN A 297 21.44 2.65 0.15
C ASN A 297 20.56 2.60 -1.11
N PRO A 298 20.38 3.72 -1.84
CA PRO A 298 19.53 3.77 -3.04
C PRO A 298 19.95 2.79 -4.15
N ARG A 299 21.26 2.47 -4.24
CA ARG A 299 21.81 1.54 -5.24
C ARG A 299 21.57 0.07 -4.87
N ARG A 300 21.10 -0.21 -3.66
CA ARG A 300 20.88 -1.58 -3.19
C ARG A 300 19.83 -2.29 -4.05
N PRO A 301 20.13 -3.46 -4.65
CA PRO A 301 19.22 -4.14 -5.56
C PRO A 301 17.82 -4.40 -4.97
N GLN A 302 16.79 -3.78 -5.56
CA GLN A 302 15.40 -3.91 -5.09
C GLN A 302 14.66 -5.08 -5.73
N LYS A 303 15.05 -5.50 -6.93
CA LYS A 303 14.46 -6.59 -7.71
C LYS A 303 15.56 -7.31 -8.49
N LEU A 304 15.28 -8.54 -8.91
CA LEU A 304 16.12 -9.24 -9.89
C LEU A 304 15.97 -8.62 -11.28
N THR A 305 17.03 -8.66 -12.08
CA THR A 305 16.95 -8.38 -13.51
C THR A 305 16.15 -9.47 -14.23
N THR A 306 15.68 -9.21 -15.45
CA THR A 306 14.96 -10.20 -16.26
C THR A 306 15.80 -11.47 -16.46
N ALA A 307 17.10 -11.31 -16.75
CA ALA A 307 18.03 -12.43 -16.91
C ALA A 307 18.18 -13.26 -15.61
N GLN A 308 18.40 -12.60 -14.48
CA GLN A 308 18.49 -13.27 -13.16
C GLN A 308 17.18 -13.98 -12.79
N SER A 309 16.03 -13.38 -13.10
CA SER A 309 14.74 -14.01 -12.84
C SER A 309 14.49 -15.23 -13.75
N LYS A 310 15.05 -15.23 -14.96
CA LYS A 310 14.96 -16.34 -15.93
C LYS A 310 15.91 -17.49 -15.55
N SER A 311 17.11 -17.19 -15.03
CA SER A 311 18.10 -18.21 -14.65
C SER A 311 17.59 -19.17 -13.57
N VAL A 312 16.67 -18.73 -12.72
CA VAL A 312 15.99 -19.58 -11.73
C VAL A 312 15.31 -20.80 -12.38
N ASN A 313 14.86 -20.70 -13.63
CA ASN A 313 14.25 -21.85 -14.31
C ASN A 313 15.26 -22.96 -14.63
N LEU A 314 16.56 -22.70 -14.61
CA LEU A 314 17.60 -23.69 -14.89
C LEU A 314 17.88 -24.62 -13.70
N LEU A 315 17.33 -24.34 -12.52
CA LEU A 315 17.53 -25.17 -11.33
C LEU A 315 16.92 -26.57 -11.52
N PRO A 316 17.62 -27.65 -11.12
CA PRO A 316 17.17 -29.04 -11.34
C PRO A 316 15.75 -29.31 -10.85
N ASP A 317 15.43 -28.93 -9.60
CA ASP A 317 14.10 -29.13 -9.00
C ASP A 317 12.98 -28.43 -9.79
N ILE A 318 13.27 -27.24 -10.33
CA ILE A 318 12.31 -26.47 -11.12
C ILE A 318 12.13 -27.10 -12.51
N GLN A 319 13.21 -27.57 -13.13
CA GLN A 319 13.17 -28.31 -14.39
C GLN A 319 12.38 -29.61 -14.26
N GLU A 320 12.53 -30.33 -13.15
CA GLU A 320 11.76 -31.54 -12.88
C GLU A 320 10.26 -31.24 -12.73
N LEU A 321 9.90 -30.21 -11.97
CA LEU A 321 8.51 -29.78 -11.83
C LEU A 321 7.90 -29.30 -13.16
N ILE A 322 8.69 -28.64 -14.01
CA ILE A 322 8.28 -28.28 -15.38
C ILE A 322 8.00 -29.55 -16.20
N ARG A 323 8.92 -30.52 -16.21
CA ARG A 323 8.74 -31.80 -16.91
C ARG A 323 7.49 -32.54 -16.45
N LYS A 324 7.29 -32.69 -15.14
CA LYS A 324 6.10 -33.33 -14.54
C LYS A 324 4.79 -32.64 -14.96
N ARG A 325 4.76 -31.30 -14.90
CA ARG A 325 3.60 -30.50 -15.34
C ARG A 325 3.33 -30.70 -16.83
N ASP A 326 4.37 -30.69 -17.65
CA ASP A 326 4.24 -30.76 -19.11
C ASP A 326 3.79 -32.15 -19.55
N LEU A 327 4.29 -33.21 -18.91
CA LEU A 327 3.81 -34.58 -19.13
C LEU A 327 2.31 -34.71 -18.81
N LEU A 328 1.87 -34.20 -17.66
CA LEU A 328 0.45 -34.20 -17.29
C LEU A 328 -0.38 -33.35 -18.26
N THR A 329 0.16 -32.20 -18.70
CA THR A 329 -0.51 -31.35 -19.67
C THR A 329 -0.71 -32.05 -21.01
N ARG A 330 0.25 -32.88 -21.45
CA ARG A 330 0.13 -33.69 -22.67
C ARG A 330 -0.92 -34.79 -22.50
N ARG A 331 -0.92 -35.48 -21.36
CA ARG A 331 -1.90 -36.55 -21.05
C ARG A 331 -3.33 -36.04 -20.98
N LEU A 332 -3.54 -34.86 -20.39
CA LEU A 332 -4.88 -34.29 -20.18
C LEU A 332 -5.49 -33.63 -21.42
N GLY A 333 -4.69 -33.39 -22.47
CA GLY A 333 -5.13 -32.59 -23.61
C GLY A 333 -5.48 -31.13 -23.25
N ARG A 334 -5.84 -30.33 -24.26
CA ARG A 334 -6.33 -28.95 -24.06
C ARG A 334 -7.76 -28.84 -24.59
N PRO A 335 -8.67 -28.12 -23.90
CA PRO A 335 -8.45 -27.28 -22.71
C PRO A 335 -8.57 -28.04 -21.38
N ILE A 336 -7.54 -27.94 -20.53
CA ILE A 336 -7.46 -28.59 -19.19
C ILE A 336 -8.63 -28.23 -18.26
N LYS A 337 -9.23 -27.05 -18.44
CA LYS A 337 -10.39 -26.60 -17.66
C LYS A 337 -11.62 -27.50 -17.80
N ARG A 338 -11.76 -28.25 -18.90
CA ARG A 338 -12.89 -29.17 -19.11
C ARG A 338 -12.85 -30.37 -18.14
N LEU A 339 -11.69 -30.63 -17.54
CA LEU A 339 -11.45 -31.73 -16.61
C LEU A 339 -11.50 -31.29 -15.15
N GLU A 340 -12.10 -30.13 -14.87
CA GLU A 340 -12.22 -29.62 -13.51
C GLU A 340 -13.00 -30.61 -12.62
N GLY A 341 -12.34 -31.07 -11.54
CA GLY A 341 -12.88 -32.07 -10.61
C GLY A 341 -12.17 -33.44 -10.66
N THR A 342 -11.49 -33.77 -11.76
CA THR A 342 -10.78 -35.06 -11.86
C THR A 342 -9.55 -35.13 -10.93
N VAL A 343 -9.10 -36.36 -10.64
CA VAL A 343 -7.86 -36.59 -9.86
C VAL A 343 -6.66 -35.98 -10.58
N GLU A 344 -6.61 -36.10 -11.90
CA GLU A 344 -5.49 -35.63 -12.71
C GLU A 344 -5.45 -34.09 -12.82
N TYR A 345 -6.61 -33.43 -12.90
CA TYR A 345 -6.70 -31.97 -12.80
C TYR A 345 -6.20 -31.46 -11.44
N ARG A 346 -6.59 -32.14 -10.35
CA ARG A 346 -6.10 -31.81 -8.99
C ARG A 346 -4.59 -31.97 -8.90
N LEU A 347 -4.03 -33.03 -9.48
CA LEU A 347 -2.58 -33.27 -9.53
C LEU A 347 -1.86 -32.19 -10.35
N HIS A 348 -2.38 -31.85 -11.53
CA HIS A 348 -1.84 -30.78 -12.38
C HIS A 348 -1.84 -29.42 -11.65
N LYS A 349 -2.95 -29.09 -10.98
CA LYS A 349 -3.08 -27.86 -10.18
C LYS A 349 -2.09 -27.86 -9.03
N LYS A 350 -1.94 -28.98 -8.31
CA LYS A 350 -0.97 -29.13 -7.22
C LYS A 350 0.47 -28.88 -7.69
N ILE A 351 0.89 -29.53 -8.78
CA ILE A 351 2.23 -29.34 -9.36
C ILE A 351 2.42 -27.91 -9.87
N SER A 352 1.39 -27.30 -10.46
CA SER A 352 1.46 -25.91 -10.92
C SER A 352 1.63 -24.93 -9.75
N CYS A 353 0.92 -25.14 -8.64
CA CYS A 353 1.09 -24.38 -7.40
C CYS A 353 2.48 -24.58 -6.80
N GLU A 354 2.96 -25.83 -6.75
CA GLU A 354 4.29 -26.16 -6.26
C GLU A 354 5.39 -25.51 -7.11
N LEU A 355 5.30 -25.59 -8.44
CA LEU A 355 6.20 -24.94 -9.37
C LEU A 355 6.23 -23.41 -9.18
N ALA A 356 5.06 -22.79 -9.03
CA ALA A 356 4.97 -21.35 -8.75
C ALA A 356 5.65 -20.99 -7.42
N GLY A 357 5.41 -21.79 -6.38
CA GLY A 357 6.02 -21.64 -5.06
C GLY A 357 7.53 -21.82 -5.08
N THR A 358 8.04 -22.87 -5.74
CA THR A 358 9.47 -23.17 -5.85
C THR A 358 10.20 -22.09 -6.64
N ARG A 359 9.65 -21.63 -7.77
CA ARG A 359 10.18 -20.47 -8.52
C ARG A 359 10.27 -19.23 -7.66
N GLN A 360 9.22 -18.91 -6.90
CA GLN A 360 9.23 -17.72 -6.05
C GLN A 360 10.27 -17.84 -4.94
N ARG A 361 10.39 -19.01 -4.27
CA ARG A 361 11.41 -19.25 -3.24
C ARG A 361 12.82 -19.10 -3.79
N ALA A 362 13.07 -19.64 -4.99
CA ALA A 362 14.38 -19.54 -5.65
C ALA A 362 14.71 -18.10 -6.07
N ARG A 363 13.75 -17.33 -6.61
CA ARG A 363 13.93 -15.89 -6.88
C ARG A 363 14.22 -15.10 -5.60
N ASP A 364 13.46 -15.36 -4.54
CA ASP A 364 13.66 -14.72 -3.25
C ASP A 364 15.04 -15.08 -2.65
N GLY A 365 15.51 -16.32 -2.87
CA GLY A 365 16.86 -16.78 -2.53
C GLY A 365 17.93 -16.01 -3.28
N LEU A 366 17.87 -16.03 -4.61
CA LEU A 366 18.83 -15.34 -5.46
C LEU A 366 18.92 -13.83 -5.14
N LEU A 367 17.77 -13.18 -4.91
CA LEU A 367 17.77 -11.76 -4.53
C LEU A 367 18.41 -11.53 -3.16
N ARG A 368 18.24 -12.44 -2.20
CA ARG A 368 18.94 -12.36 -0.90
C ARG A 368 20.45 -12.49 -1.07
N ASP A 369 20.91 -13.40 -1.94
CA ASP A 369 22.34 -13.65 -2.15
C ASP A 369 23.01 -12.46 -2.85
N ILE A 370 22.36 -11.92 -3.89
CA ILE A 370 22.81 -10.68 -4.57
C ILE A 370 22.88 -9.52 -3.57
N ARG A 371 21.86 -9.35 -2.73
CA ARG A 371 21.86 -8.31 -1.70
C ARG A 371 22.96 -8.53 -0.66
N LYS A 372 23.21 -9.76 -0.23
CA LYS A 372 24.27 -10.08 0.73
C LYS A 372 25.65 -9.76 0.15
N LYS A 373 25.88 -10.11 -1.12
CA LYS A 373 27.10 -9.77 -1.86
C LYS A 373 27.27 -8.26 -1.99
N PHE A 374 26.22 -7.55 -2.39
CA PHE A 374 26.21 -6.08 -2.48
C PHE A 374 26.49 -5.42 -1.12
N ASP A 375 25.79 -5.83 -0.06
CA ASP A 375 25.94 -5.27 1.29
C ASP A 375 27.37 -5.44 1.85
N TYR A 376 28.12 -6.43 1.35
CA TYR A 376 29.53 -6.66 1.71
C TYR A 376 30.50 -5.90 0.80
N GLU A 377 30.30 -5.94 -0.52
CA GLU A 377 31.24 -5.37 -1.49
C GLU A 377 31.13 -3.86 -1.65
N GLU A 378 29.93 -3.27 -1.52
CA GLU A 378 29.72 -1.84 -1.79
C GLU A 378 30.54 -0.93 -0.84
N PRO A 379 30.60 -1.18 0.48
CA PRO A 379 31.49 -0.41 1.36
C PRO A 379 32.97 -0.52 0.96
N LEU A 380 33.43 -1.69 0.54
CA LEU A 380 34.82 -1.91 0.11
C LEU A 380 35.13 -1.16 -1.19
N ARG A 381 34.18 -1.14 -2.13
CA ARG A 381 34.30 -0.35 -3.37
C ARG A 381 34.35 1.14 -3.07
N GLU A 382 33.55 1.60 -2.12
CA GLU A 382 33.53 3.00 -1.69
C GLU A 382 34.85 3.41 -1.04
N ILE A 383 35.40 2.60 -0.14
CA ILE A 383 36.74 2.82 0.44
C ILE A 383 37.80 2.90 -0.68
N LYS A 384 37.77 1.98 -1.65
CA LYS A 384 38.72 2.00 -2.78
C LYS A 384 38.61 3.29 -3.60
N ARG A 385 37.39 3.77 -3.87
CA ARG A 385 37.16 5.04 -4.58
C ARG A 385 37.72 6.24 -3.82
N GLN A 386 37.48 6.30 -2.51
CA GLN A 386 37.98 7.36 -1.63
C GLN A 386 39.52 7.39 -1.62
N LEU A 387 40.16 6.24 -1.47
CA LEU A 387 41.63 6.12 -1.50
C LEU A 387 42.23 6.49 -2.87
N SER A 388 41.47 6.34 -3.96
CA SER A 388 41.87 6.78 -5.31
C SER A 388 41.62 8.27 -5.58
N GLY A 389 41.25 9.07 -4.56
CA GLY A 389 41.00 10.50 -4.70
C GLY A 389 39.69 10.85 -5.43
N ILE A 390 38.86 9.84 -5.77
CA ILE A 390 37.54 10.08 -6.35
C ILE A 390 36.64 10.56 -5.23
N LYS A 391 36.28 11.86 -5.24
CA LYS A 391 35.32 12.42 -4.29
C LYS A 391 34.03 11.60 -4.33
N VAL A 392 33.58 11.17 -3.15
CA VAL A 392 32.25 10.57 -2.99
C VAL A 392 31.24 11.56 -3.55
N SER A 393 30.59 11.21 -4.66
CA SER A 393 29.56 12.09 -5.18
C SER A 393 28.46 12.20 -4.11
N ARG A 394 28.21 13.42 -3.62
CA ARG A 394 27.04 13.75 -2.77
C ARG A 394 25.71 13.49 -3.47
N ALA A 395 25.74 13.06 -4.74
CA ALA A 395 24.61 12.56 -5.52
C ALA A 395 24.14 11.19 -5.01
N VAL A 396 23.67 11.14 -3.77
CA VAL A 396 22.84 10.03 -3.24
C VAL A 396 21.38 10.18 -3.71
N GLY A 397 21.04 11.28 -4.40
CA GLY A 397 19.70 11.55 -4.94
C GLY A 397 19.41 11.01 -6.35
N GLU A 398 20.44 10.69 -7.15
CA GLU A 398 20.26 10.41 -8.57
C GLU A 398 20.32 8.90 -8.85
N SER A 399 19.18 8.22 -8.69
CA SER A 399 18.77 7.05 -9.49
C SER A 399 17.54 6.36 -8.89
N LEU A 400 16.50 7.12 -8.57
CA LEU A 400 15.15 6.57 -8.49
C LEU A 400 14.44 6.78 -9.82
N SER A 401 14.90 6.07 -10.85
CA SER A 401 14.20 5.74 -12.10
C SER A 401 13.21 6.79 -12.60
N ALA A 402 13.68 7.68 -13.48
CA ALA A 402 12.93 8.68 -14.23
C ALA A 402 11.92 8.11 -15.25
N ASP A 403 11.39 6.89 -15.04
CA ASP A 403 10.65 6.13 -16.05
C ASP A 403 9.14 6.05 -15.80
N ARG A 404 8.59 6.83 -14.86
CA ARG A 404 7.14 6.85 -14.62
C ARG A 404 6.66 8.25 -14.34
N THR A 405 5.90 8.80 -15.28
CA THR A 405 5.11 10.01 -15.10
C THR A 405 4.21 9.84 -13.89
N VAL A 406 4.39 10.68 -12.88
CA VAL A 406 3.52 10.74 -11.70
C VAL A 406 2.16 11.28 -12.16
N PRO A 407 1.03 10.62 -11.86
CA PRO A 407 -0.28 11.14 -12.21
C PRO A 407 -0.52 12.54 -11.61
N PRO A 408 -1.23 13.46 -12.29
CA PRO A 408 -1.47 14.82 -11.81
C PRO A 408 -2.06 14.86 -10.39
N GLN A 409 -3.02 13.97 -10.08
CA GLN A 409 -3.65 13.87 -8.76
C GLN A 409 -2.63 13.48 -7.68
N GLN A 410 -1.69 12.57 -8.01
CA GLN A 410 -0.63 12.18 -7.09
C GLN A 410 0.40 13.31 -6.93
N GLN A 411 0.69 14.05 -7.99
CA GLN A 411 1.59 15.20 -7.95
C GLN A 411 1.02 16.31 -7.07
N TRP A 412 -0.27 16.63 -7.20
CA TRP A 412 -0.94 17.60 -6.34
C TRP A 412 -0.89 17.18 -4.86
N LEU A 413 -1.21 15.91 -4.56
CA LEU A 413 -1.07 15.35 -3.21
C LEU A 413 0.36 15.52 -2.65
N ILE A 414 1.38 15.18 -3.44
CA ILE A 414 2.78 15.32 -3.04
C ILE A 414 3.11 16.79 -2.77
N SER A 415 2.76 17.68 -3.69
CA SER A 415 3.04 19.11 -3.58
C SER A 415 2.37 19.74 -2.36
N ALA A 416 1.15 19.32 -2.01
CA ALA A 416 0.44 19.83 -0.85
C ALA A 416 1.04 19.33 0.48
N LEU A 417 1.40 18.04 0.57
CA LEU A 417 1.92 17.43 1.81
C LEU A 417 3.39 17.77 2.11
N LEU A 418 4.22 17.99 1.08
CA LEU A 418 5.65 18.27 1.23
C LEU A 418 5.96 19.77 1.34
N THR A 419 4.96 20.59 1.64
CA THR A 419 5.14 22.02 1.93
C THR A 419 5.84 22.23 3.27
N LEU A 420 6.41 23.42 3.51
CA LEU A 420 6.97 23.86 4.80
C LEU A 420 6.00 24.79 5.54
N PRO A 421 6.12 24.93 6.88
CA PRO A 421 5.34 25.90 7.66
C PRO A 421 5.38 27.30 7.10
N ARG A 422 4.23 27.96 7.15
CA ARG A 422 4.07 29.38 6.82
C ARG A 422 4.27 30.23 8.07
N GLN A 423 4.61 31.51 7.85
CA GLN A 423 4.88 32.45 8.93
C GLN A 423 3.60 32.95 9.60
N THR A 424 2.50 33.03 8.85
CA THR A 424 1.22 33.55 9.36
C THR A 424 0.24 32.42 9.63
N LEU A 425 -0.63 32.60 10.63
CA LEU A 425 -1.69 31.65 10.95
C LEU A 425 -2.64 31.42 9.76
N ARG A 426 -2.96 32.48 9.03
CA ARG A 426 -3.83 32.42 7.85
C ARG A 426 -3.23 31.54 6.76
N ASP A 427 -1.96 31.79 6.40
CA ASP A 427 -1.29 31.03 5.36
C ASP A 427 -1.05 29.58 5.78
N GLU A 428 -0.78 29.33 7.06
CA GLU A 428 -0.65 27.97 7.59
C GLU A 428 -1.98 27.22 7.54
N THR A 429 -3.09 27.92 7.79
CA THR A 429 -4.41 27.33 7.65
C THR A 429 -4.74 27.02 6.20
N LEU A 430 -4.41 27.93 5.27
CA LEU A 430 -4.56 27.65 3.84
C LEU A 430 -3.72 26.45 3.40
N ARG A 431 -2.45 26.37 3.84
CA ARG A 431 -1.56 25.23 3.58
C ARG A 431 -2.19 23.90 4.04
N ARG A 432 -2.80 23.88 5.23
CA ARG A 432 -3.45 22.68 5.79
C ARG A 432 -4.72 22.31 5.04
N THR A 433 -5.61 23.28 4.78
CA THR A 433 -6.86 23.05 4.03
C THR A 433 -6.60 22.53 2.62
N GLU A 434 -5.60 23.09 1.92
CA GLU A 434 -5.14 22.60 0.62
C GLU A 434 -4.68 21.13 0.69
N ALA A 435 -3.96 20.75 1.76
CA ALA A 435 -3.53 19.37 1.96
C ALA A 435 -4.70 18.42 2.27
N ILE A 436 -5.71 18.88 3.01
CA ILE A 436 -6.94 18.13 3.27
C ILE A 436 -7.72 17.91 1.97
N ASP A 437 -7.90 18.95 1.16
CA ASP A 437 -8.59 18.87 -0.13
C ASP A 437 -7.84 17.95 -1.10
N ALA A 438 -6.51 18.04 -1.16
CA ALA A 438 -5.69 17.15 -1.96
C ALA A 438 -5.80 15.67 -1.50
N MET A 439 -5.87 15.42 -0.19
CA MET A 439 -6.13 14.09 0.38
C MET A 439 -7.51 13.57 -0.03
N ALA A 440 -8.54 14.41 0.09
CA ALA A 440 -9.91 14.06 -0.24
C ALA A 440 -10.06 13.71 -1.73
N ALA A 441 -9.52 14.56 -2.61
CA ALA A 441 -9.53 14.32 -4.05
C ALA A 441 -8.73 13.07 -4.44
N TYR A 442 -7.56 12.83 -3.82
CA TYR A 442 -6.80 11.61 -4.08
C TYR A 442 -7.51 10.36 -3.58
N CYS A 443 -8.32 10.45 -2.52
CA CYS A 443 -9.11 9.33 -2.05
C CYS A 443 -10.09 8.83 -3.12
N LEU A 444 -10.59 9.71 -4.00
CA LEU A 444 -11.52 9.38 -5.09
C LEU A 444 -10.83 8.96 -6.39
N PHE A 445 -9.49 9.00 -6.45
CA PHE A 445 -8.72 8.73 -7.67
C PHE A 445 -8.45 7.23 -7.88
N GLU A 446 -8.80 6.70 -9.06
CA GLU A 446 -8.41 5.32 -9.42
C GLU A 446 -6.95 5.27 -9.91
N GLU A 447 -6.04 4.79 -9.05
CA GLU A 447 -4.62 4.63 -9.41
C GLU A 447 -4.39 3.57 -10.50
N GLY A 448 -5.28 2.59 -10.57
CA GLY A 448 -5.17 1.40 -11.39
C GLY A 448 -4.16 0.37 -10.85
N ASP A 449 -3.90 -0.64 -11.66
CA ASP A 449 -3.05 -1.76 -11.24
C ASP A 449 -1.56 -1.41 -11.17
N THR A 450 -0.86 -1.97 -10.19
CA THR A 450 0.61 -1.92 -10.21
C THR A 450 1.08 -2.65 -11.45
N CYS A 451 1.63 -1.91 -12.42
CA CYS A 451 2.25 -2.52 -13.59
C CYS A 451 3.31 -3.52 -13.12
N ARG A 452 2.97 -4.82 -13.18
CA ARG A 452 3.98 -5.87 -13.31
C ARG A 452 4.58 -5.59 -14.67
N LEU A 453 5.84 -5.18 -14.72
CA LEU A 453 6.56 -5.03 -15.98
C LEU A 453 6.20 -6.24 -16.85
N PRO A 454 5.79 -6.03 -18.12
CA PRO A 454 5.73 -7.13 -19.07
C PRO A 454 7.06 -7.87 -18.94
N HIS A 455 7.00 -9.14 -18.57
CA HIS A 455 8.18 -9.98 -18.70
C HIS A 455 8.46 -9.97 -20.19
N ASP A 456 9.62 -9.44 -20.61
CA ASP A 456 9.99 -9.36 -22.02
C ASP A 456 9.65 -10.70 -22.67
N LYS A 457 8.58 -10.70 -23.46
CA LYS A 457 8.33 -11.76 -24.41
C LYS A 457 9.58 -11.74 -25.28
N THR A 458 10.19 -12.91 -25.43
CA THR A 458 11.26 -13.18 -26.37
C THR A 458 11.13 -12.28 -27.60
N PRO A 459 12.19 -11.59 -28.05
CA PRO A 459 12.13 -10.86 -29.31
C PRO A 459 11.73 -11.87 -30.37
N THR A 460 10.54 -11.68 -30.96
CA THR A 460 10.22 -12.35 -32.21
C THR A 460 11.25 -11.84 -33.20
N ALA A 461 11.99 -12.75 -33.83
CA ALA A 461 13.00 -12.43 -34.84
C ALA A 461 12.31 -11.83 -36.07
N GLN A 462 11.99 -10.54 -36.00
CA GLN A 462 11.49 -9.73 -37.12
C GLN A 462 11.73 -8.22 -36.89
N ALA A 463 12.63 -7.86 -35.97
CA ALA A 463 13.14 -6.50 -35.84
C ALA A 463 14.45 -6.36 -36.66
N LEU A 464 14.34 -6.48 -37.98
CA LEU A 464 15.31 -5.90 -38.89
C LEU A 464 14.57 -4.93 -39.79
N GLN A 465 15.00 -3.66 -39.68
CA GLN A 465 14.74 -2.53 -40.56
C GLN A 465 13.27 -2.20 -40.86
N LYS A 466 12.80 -1.10 -40.29
CA LYS A 466 12.14 -0.05 -41.08
C LYS A 466 12.48 1.32 -40.51
N VAL A 467 13.17 2.06 -41.35
CA VAL A 467 13.57 3.46 -41.21
C VAL A 467 12.35 4.32 -40.89
N LYS A 468 12.52 5.28 -39.98
CA LYS A 468 11.56 6.33 -39.67
C LYS A 468 11.20 7.08 -40.96
N VAL A 469 9.92 7.09 -41.30
CA VAL A 469 9.32 8.18 -42.07
C VAL A 469 8.31 8.84 -41.14
N GLU A 470 8.58 10.09 -40.79
CA GLU A 470 7.65 10.94 -40.07
C GLU A 470 6.45 11.23 -40.98
N VAL A 471 5.27 10.76 -40.56
CA VAL A 471 3.99 11.17 -41.15
C VAL A 471 3.26 11.99 -40.08
N PRO A 472 2.79 13.20 -40.40
CA PRO A 472 2.15 14.08 -39.42
C PRO A 472 0.89 13.45 -38.84
N VAL A 473 0.74 13.59 -37.53
CA VAL A 473 -0.43 13.16 -36.74
C VAL A 473 -1.63 14.05 -37.12
N PRO A 474 -2.74 13.51 -37.65
CA PRO A 474 -3.96 14.28 -37.75
C PRO A 474 -4.64 14.39 -36.39
N ALA A 475 -5.33 15.50 -36.18
CA ALA A 475 -6.03 15.86 -34.94
C ALA A 475 -7.00 14.78 -34.44
N ILE A 476 -7.20 14.77 -33.12
CA ILE A 476 -8.17 13.93 -32.41
C ILE A 476 -9.57 14.23 -32.97
N PRO A 477 -10.28 13.24 -33.57
CA PRO A 477 -11.62 13.47 -34.07
C PRO A 477 -12.61 13.59 -32.91
N SER A 478 -13.61 14.45 -33.09
CA SER A 478 -14.63 14.72 -32.09
C SER A 478 -15.49 13.48 -31.80
N GLN A 479 -16.09 13.38 -30.61
CA GLN A 479 -16.97 12.25 -30.23
C GLN A 479 -18.12 11.99 -31.23
N ARG A 480 -18.50 12.99 -32.04
CA ARG A 480 -19.49 12.84 -33.12
C ARG A 480 -18.97 12.05 -34.32
N GLU A 481 -17.67 12.10 -34.63
CA GLU A 481 -17.08 11.36 -35.77
C GLU A 481 -16.86 9.87 -35.48
N ILE A 482 -16.70 9.51 -34.20
CA ILE A 482 -16.64 8.10 -33.76
C ILE A 482 -18.04 7.46 -33.85
N ALA A 483 -19.09 8.22 -33.55
CA ALA A 483 -20.47 7.76 -33.66
C ALA A 483 -20.93 7.61 -35.12
N SER A 484 -20.51 8.48 -36.02
CA SER A 484 -20.89 8.40 -37.45
C SER A 484 -20.16 7.28 -38.21
N ARG A 485 -18.96 6.85 -37.78
CA ARG A 485 -18.29 5.65 -38.32
C ARG A 485 -18.84 4.32 -37.79
N ALA A 486 -19.59 4.32 -36.69
CA ALA A 486 -20.17 3.11 -36.12
C ALA A 486 -21.47 2.64 -36.82
N VAL A 487 -22.04 3.47 -37.70
CA VAL A 487 -23.34 3.18 -38.36
C VAL A 487 -23.17 2.68 -39.80
N MET A 488 -21.94 2.51 -40.32
CA MET A 488 -21.73 2.03 -41.70
C MET A 488 -20.88 0.75 -41.75
N LYS A 489 -21.58 -0.37 -41.96
CA LYS A 489 -21.18 -1.66 -42.56
C LYS A 489 -19.99 -2.45 -41.94
N ASP A 490 -20.35 -3.57 -41.31
CA ASP A 490 -19.62 -4.85 -41.25
C ASP A 490 -18.18 -4.91 -40.75
N HIS A 491 -17.84 -4.25 -39.64
CA HIS A 491 -16.56 -4.52 -38.96
C HIS A 491 -16.74 -4.68 -37.44
N ARG A 492 -16.34 -5.86 -36.93
CA ARG A 492 -16.20 -6.16 -35.50
C ARG A 492 -15.38 -5.05 -34.82
N PRO A 493 -15.80 -4.44 -33.70
CA PRO A 493 -15.03 -3.36 -33.10
C PRO A 493 -13.71 -3.88 -32.51
N LEU A 494 -12.68 -3.01 -32.52
CA LEU A 494 -11.37 -3.23 -31.89
C LEU A 494 -11.30 -2.67 -30.46
N TYR A 495 -12.43 -2.36 -29.84
CA TYR A 495 -12.50 -1.82 -28.49
C TYR A 495 -13.54 -2.54 -27.64
N CYS A 496 -13.35 -2.53 -26.33
CA CYS A 496 -14.36 -3.05 -25.39
C CYS A 496 -15.49 -2.03 -25.24
N PHE A 497 -16.76 -2.41 -25.45
CA PHE A 497 -17.88 -1.46 -25.33
C PHE A 497 -18.13 -1.00 -23.87
N ILE A 498 -17.65 -1.76 -22.88
CA ILE A 498 -17.77 -1.41 -21.46
C ILE A 498 -16.69 -0.39 -21.05
N TYR A 499 -15.41 -0.74 -21.23
CA TYR A 499 -14.28 0.10 -20.79
C TYR A 499 -13.69 1.03 -21.87
N LEU A 500 -14.09 0.91 -23.13
CA LEU A 500 -13.50 1.59 -24.30
C LEU A 500 -11.99 1.34 -24.51
N ASP A 501 -11.42 0.35 -23.83
CA ASP A 501 -10.05 -0.11 -24.07
C ASP A 501 -9.88 -0.54 -25.54
N LYS A 502 -8.90 0.04 -26.23
CA LYS A 502 -8.53 -0.31 -27.62
C LYS A 502 -7.57 -1.51 -27.66
N PHE A 503 -7.84 -2.46 -28.55
CA PHE A 503 -7.05 -3.67 -28.77
C PHE A 503 -6.50 -3.70 -30.19
N SER A 504 -5.37 -4.38 -30.37
CA SER A 504 -4.75 -4.57 -31.68
C SER A 504 -5.39 -5.69 -32.52
N THR A 505 -6.24 -6.54 -31.91
CA THR A 505 -6.90 -7.66 -32.58
C THR A 505 -8.30 -7.89 -32.01
N HIS A 506 -9.25 -8.33 -32.84
CA HIS A 506 -10.62 -8.64 -32.40
C HIS A 506 -10.66 -9.79 -31.37
N GLY A 507 -9.83 -10.82 -31.54
CA GLY A 507 -9.66 -11.88 -30.54
C GLY A 507 -9.11 -11.38 -29.19
N GLY A 508 -8.41 -10.24 -29.20
CA GLY A 508 -8.00 -9.52 -27.99
C GLY A 508 -9.19 -8.95 -27.23
N VAL A 509 -10.15 -8.35 -27.95
CA VAL A 509 -11.41 -7.83 -27.40
C VAL A 509 -12.21 -8.97 -26.79
N THR A 510 -12.35 -10.12 -27.47
CA THR A 510 -13.09 -11.30 -26.97
C THR A 510 -12.47 -11.86 -25.70
N LYS A 511 -11.14 -12.03 -25.68
CA LYS A 511 -10.41 -12.57 -24.52
C LYS A 511 -10.47 -11.61 -23.34
N HIS A 512 -10.39 -10.30 -23.59
CA HIS A 512 -10.61 -9.29 -22.56
C HIS A 512 -12.03 -9.42 -22.03
N PHE A 513 -13.04 -9.42 -22.90
CA PHE A 513 -14.44 -9.51 -22.54
C PHE A 513 -14.76 -10.74 -21.68
N GLY A 514 -14.29 -11.90 -22.12
CA GLY A 514 -14.43 -13.16 -21.39
C GLY A 514 -13.76 -13.15 -20.01
N ARG A 515 -12.56 -12.58 -19.88
CA ARG A 515 -11.78 -12.60 -18.63
C ARG A 515 -12.16 -11.50 -17.64
N LYS A 516 -12.57 -10.34 -18.14
CA LYS A 516 -12.80 -9.13 -17.34
C LYS A 516 -14.27 -8.92 -17.01
N HIS A 517 -15.17 -9.30 -17.90
CA HIS A 517 -16.61 -9.12 -17.71
C HIS A 517 -17.30 -10.48 -17.44
N LEU A 518 -17.20 -11.44 -18.36
CA LEU A 518 -17.94 -12.71 -18.23
C LEU A 518 -17.49 -13.61 -17.06
N GLN A 519 -16.22 -13.62 -16.69
CA GLN A 519 -15.69 -14.45 -15.59
C GLN A 519 -16.01 -13.90 -14.19
N ARG A 520 -16.53 -12.68 -14.08
CA ARG A 520 -16.68 -11.98 -12.80
C ARG A 520 -18.12 -11.82 -12.35
N ILE A 521 -19.07 -12.10 -13.25
CA ILE A 521 -20.50 -12.14 -12.95
C ILE A 521 -20.81 -13.35 -12.07
N LYS A 522 -21.48 -13.10 -10.94
CA LYS A 522 -22.02 -14.11 -10.03
C LYS A 522 -23.50 -14.39 -10.39
N ARG A 523 -24.03 -15.51 -9.89
CA ARG A 523 -25.47 -15.81 -10.02
C ARG A 523 -26.26 -14.79 -9.20
N GLY A 524 -27.22 -14.13 -9.85
CA GLY A 524 -28.07 -13.08 -9.25
C GLY A 524 -27.59 -11.65 -9.47
N ASP A 525 -26.46 -11.43 -10.16
CA ASP A 525 -26.02 -10.07 -10.53
C ASP A 525 -26.92 -9.50 -11.63
N THR A 526 -27.55 -8.35 -11.39
CA THR A 526 -28.26 -7.59 -12.42
C THR A 526 -27.26 -6.82 -13.27
N ILE A 527 -27.10 -7.18 -14.55
CA ILE A 527 -26.12 -6.55 -15.43
C ILE A 527 -26.83 -5.52 -16.31
N ARG A 528 -26.29 -4.31 -16.36
CA ARG A 528 -26.75 -3.26 -17.27
C ARG A 528 -25.69 -2.97 -18.32
N CYS A 529 -26.13 -2.70 -19.55
CA CYS A 529 -25.22 -2.27 -20.62
C CYS A 529 -25.02 -0.74 -20.57
N PRO A 530 -23.80 -0.22 -20.35
CA PRO A 530 -23.55 1.21 -20.21
C PRO A 530 -23.65 2.00 -21.55
N ARG A 531 -23.98 1.33 -22.66
CA ARG A 531 -24.00 1.93 -24.01
C ARG A 531 -25.33 1.82 -24.73
N CYS A 532 -26.25 1.00 -24.23
CA CYS A 532 -27.58 0.92 -24.79
C CYS A 532 -28.47 1.99 -24.17
N ARG A 533 -29.21 2.72 -25.02
CA ARG A 533 -30.15 3.77 -24.56
C ARG A 533 -31.36 3.20 -23.81
N TYR A 534 -31.63 1.91 -23.99
CA TYR A 534 -32.63 1.17 -23.22
C TYR A 534 -31.89 0.42 -22.12
N ASP A 535 -32.34 0.56 -20.88
CA ASP A 535 -31.86 -0.15 -19.69
C ASP A 535 -32.13 -1.67 -19.88
N VAL A 536 -31.33 -2.33 -20.73
CA VAL A 536 -31.44 -3.77 -20.93
C VAL A 536 -30.90 -4.44 -19.68
N VAL A 537 -31.82 -4.95 -18.87
CA VAL A 537 -31.50 -5.79 -17.71
C VAL A 537 -31.14 -7.17 -18.24
N LEU A 538 -29.89 -7.58 -18.02
CA LEU A 538 -29.35 -8.87 -18.42
C LEU A 538 -29.15 -9.68 -17.14
N GLU A 539 -29.97 -10.71 -16.95
CA GLU A 539 -30.08 -11.44 -15.67
C GLU A 539 -29.08 -12.60 -15.58
N ILE A 540 -28.66 -13.14 -16.73
CA ILE A 540 -27.67 -14.22 -16.76
C ILE A 540 -26.48 -13.90 -17.65
N LYS A 541 -25.33 -14.52 -17.31
CA LYS A 541 -24.06 -14.41 -18.06
C LYS A 541 -24.22 -14.67 -19.56
N MET A 542 -25.11 -15.58 -19.93
CA MET A 542 -25.42 -15.89 -21.34
C MET A 542 -26.08 -14.70 -22.04
N ASP A 543 -26.94 -13.95 -21.36
CA ASP A 543 -27.61 -12.78 -21.92
C ASP A 543 -26.61 -11.68 -22.21
N LEU A 544 -25.65 -11.44 -21.31
CA LEU A 544 -24.59 -10.46 -21.57
C LEU A 544 -23.70 -10.89 -22.74
N GLN A 545 -23.40 -12.19 -22.86
CA GLN A 545 -22.62 -12.70 -23.99
C GLN A 545 -23.40 -12.59 -25.31
N SER A 546 -24.70 -12.87 -25.28
CA SER A 546 -25.62 -12.73 -26.42
C SER A 546 -25.78 -11.27 -26.82
N HIS A 547 -26.00 -10.37 -25.86
CA HIS A 547 -26.09 -8.93 -26.06
C HIS A 547 -24.78 -8.35 -26.63
N ALA A 548 -23.63 -8.75 -26.10
CA ALA A 548 -22.32 -8.34 -26.61
C ALA A 548 -22.07 -8.82 -28.05
N TYR A 549 -22.67 -9.94 -28.44
CA TYR A 549 -22.64 -10.46 -29.81
C TYR A 549 -23.60 -9.70 -30.73
N HIS A 550 -24.89 -9.67 -30.40
CA HIS A 550 -25.94 -9.13 -31.28
C HIS A 550 -25.96 -7.60 -31.35
N VAL A 551 -25.62 -6.90 -30.26
CA VAL A 551 -25.75 -5.44 -30.17
C VAL A 551 -24.42 -4.72 -30.40
N HIS A 552 -23.31 -5.34 -29.97
CA HIS A 552 -21.99 -4.71 -30.04
C HIS A 552 -20.99 -5.47 -30.91
N SER A 553 -21.36 -6.62 -31.49
CA SER A 553 -20.50 -7.43 -32.36
C SER A 553 -19.12 -7.77 -31.77
N THR A 554 -18.97 -7.76 -30.43
CA THR A 554 -17.66 -7.91 -29.75
C THR A 554 -17.23 -9.36 -29.57
N VAL A 555 -18.19 -10.29 -29.54
CA VAL A 555 -17.97 -11.74 -29.40
C VAL A 555 -18.16 -12.42 -30.77
N SER A 556 -17.62 -13.62 -30.98
CA SER A 556 -17.88 -14.43 -32.19
C SER A 556 -18.29 -15.84 -31.74
N PRO A 557 -19.25 -16.52 -32.41
CA PRO A 557 -19.63 -17.90 -32.09
C PRO A 557 -18.47 -18.89 -32.22
N ALA A 558 -17.44 -18.55 -33.01
CA ALA A 558 -16.27 -19.38 -33.26
C ALA A 558 -15.14 -19.23 -32.22
N ASP A 559 -15.26 -18.31 -31.25
CA ASP A 559 -14.24 -18.07 -30.22
C ASP A 559 -14.76 -18.51 -28.82
N PRO A 560 -14.45 -19.75 -28.37
CA PRO A 560 -14.80 -20.22 -27.03
C PRO A 560 -13.98 -19.60 -25.88
#